data_AF-A0A528TFB6-F1
#
_entry.id   AF-A0A528TFB6-F1
#
_cell.length_a   1.000
_cell.length_b   1.000
_cell.length_c   1.000
_cell.angle_alpha   90.00
_cell.angle_beta   90.00
_cell.angle_gamma   90.00
#
_symmetry.space_group_name_H-M   'P 1'
#
loop_
_entity.id
_entity.type
_entity.pdbx_description
1 polymer ?
#
loop_
_entity_poly.entity_id
_entity_poly.type
_entity_poly.pdbx_seq_one_letter_code
_entity_poly.pdbx_strand_id
1 'polypeptide(L)'
;IDRRAIRDEEKLDLAYRDEAGRDTQRIVRPIALIYYAETANIVAWCELRQAIRNFRSDRIEDCQPTGLWFKGEGDQLRQVWVDGWE
;
A
#
# COMPACT_ATOMS: atom_id res chain seq x y z
N ILE A 1 8.75 -5.28 5.08
CA ILE A 1 7.63 -4.40 5.46
C ILE A 1 7.44 -4.46 6.96
N ASP A 2 7.63 -3.34 7.64
CA ASP A 2 7.43 -3.23 9.09
C ASP A 2 5.94 -3.10 9.39
N ARG A 3 5.40 -3.97 10.25
CA ARG A 3 3.96 -3.98 10.60
C ARG A 3 3.52 -2.71 11.34
N ARG A 4 4.46 -1.91 11.86
CA ARG A 4 4.16 -0.67 12.58
C ARG A 4 3.61 0.40 11.64
N ALA A 5 4.07 0.48 10.39
CA ALA A 5 3.59 1.49 9.44
C ALA A 5 2.08 1.37 9.17
N ILE A 6 1.56 0.13 9.15
CA ILE A 6 0.11 -0.14 9.03
C ILE A 6 -0.62 0.32 10.29
N ARG A 7 0.00 0.11 11.46
CA ARG A 7 -0.60 0.45 12.76
C ARG A 7 -0.56 1.94 13.07
N ASP A 8 0.47 2.64 12.61
CA ASP A 8 0.65 4.09 12.83
C ASP A 8 -0.05 4.94 11.77
N GLU A 9 -0.74 4.31 10.80
CA GLU A 9 -1.35 4.99 9.65
C GLU A 9 -0.30 5.87 8.95
N GLU A 10 0.88 5.30 8.69
CA GLU A 10 1.99 5.99 8.07
C GLU A 10 2.03 5.67 6.57
N LYS A 11 2.17 6.70 5.74
CA LYS A 11 2.27 6.58 4.29
C LYS A 11 3.62 5.96 3.94
N LEU A 12 3.58 4.96 3.07
CA LEU A 12 4.77 4.29 2.57
C LEU A 12 5.04 4.73 1.14
N ASP A 13 6.27 5.10 0.85
CA ASP A 13 6.77 5.20 -0.51
C ASP A 13 7.15 3.81 -0.97
N LEU A 14 6.52 3.38 -2.05
CA LEU A 14 6.68 2.05 -2.61
C LEU A 14 7.32 2.19 -3.99
N ALA A 15 8.59 1.82 -4.10
CA ALA A 15 9.26 1.67 -5.38
C ALA A 15 8.83 0.34 -5.99
N TYR A 16 7.97 0.43 -7.00
CA TYR A 16 7.41 -0.73 -7.68
C TYR A 16 7.89 -0.77 -9.12
N ARG A 17 8.35 -1.94 -9.55
CA ARG A 17 8.72 -2.15 -10.94
C ARG A 17 7.50 -2.55 -11.76
N ASP A 18 7.12 -1.68 -12.69
CA ASP A 18 6.03 -1.97 -13.63
C ASP A 18 6.44 -3.03 -14.66
N GLU A 19 5.49 -3.58 -15.42
CA GLU A 19 5.77 -4.61 -16.44
C GLU A 19 6.67 -4.08 -17.57
N ALA A 20 6.71 -2.76 -17.74
CA ALA A 20 7.65 -2.07 -18.63
C ALA A 20 9.10 -2.01 -18.09
N GLY A 21 9.37 -2.58 -16.92
CA GLY A 21 10.70 -2.58 -16.27
C GLY A 21 11.10 -1.23 -15.65
N ARG A 22 10.18 -0.27 -15.57
CA ARG A 22 10.42 1.03 -14.95
C ARG A 22 10.15 0.94 -13.46
N ASP A 23 11.12 1.37 -12.66
CA ASP A 23 10.87 1.71 -11.28
C ASP A 23 9.92 2.91 -11.22
N THR A 24 8.92 2.83 -10.35
CA THR A 24 8.02 3.94 -10.08
C THR A 24 7.85 4.01 -8.58
N GLN A 25 8.26 5.15 -8.03
CA GLN A 25 7.96 5.52 -6.66
C GLN A 25 6.53 6.03 -6.59
N ARG A 26 5.76 5.47 -5.67
CA ARG A 26 4.39 5.88 -5.42
C ARG A 26 4.12 5.83 -3.94
N ILE A 27 3.57 6.93 -3.45
CA ILE A 27 3.06 7.01 -2.09
C ILE A 27 1.77 6.21 -2.03
N VAL A 28 1.80 5.16 -1.22
CA VAL A 28 0.67 4.28 -0.96
C VAL A 28 0.36 4.28 0.53
N ARG A 29 -0.92 4.19 0.85
CA ARG A 29 -1.38 4.14 2.23
C ARG A 29 -1.71 2.68 2.55
N PRO A 30 -0.87 1.96 3.30
CA PRO A 30 -1.09 0.55 3.55
C PRO A 30 -2.30 0.36 4.46
N ILE A 31 -3.27 -0.43 4.00
CA ILE A 31 -4.51 -0.74 4.73
C ILE A 31 -4.41 -2.11 5.38
N ALA A 32 -3.94 -3.10 4.60
CA ALA A 32 -3.79 -4.46 5.06
C ALA A 32 -2.60 -5.16 4.37
N LEU A 33 -2.09 -6.20 5.02
CA LEU A 33 -1.06 -7.08 4.45
C LEU A 33 -1.61 -8.51 4.44
N ILE A 34 -1.70 -9.09 3.26
CA ILE A 34 -2.22 -10.44 3.02
C ILE A 34 -1.04 -11.34 2.69
N TYR A 35 -0.80 -12.36 3.50
CA TYR A 35 0.21 -13.37 3.23
C TYR A 35 -0.43 -14.53 2.46
N TYR A 36 -0.02 -14.73 1.22
CA TYR A 36 -0.31 -15.95 0.46
C TYR A 36 0.82 -16.96 0.65
N ALA A 37 0.56 -18.23 0.33
CA ALA A 37 1.51 -19.34 0.52
C ALA A 37 2.89 -19.10 -0.12
N GLU A 38 2.94 -18.37 -1.24
CA GLU A 38 4.18 -18.12 -2.00
C GLU A 38 4.58 -16.63 -2.07
N THR A 39 3.70 -15.69 -1.68
CA THR A 39 3.99 -14.25 -1.78
C THR A 39 3.17 -13.42 -0.79
N ALA A 40 3.68 -12.26 -0.38
CA ALA A 40 2.91 -11.32 0.44
C ALA A 40 2.34 -10.20 -0.44
N ASN A 41 1.03 -9.95 -0.34
CA ASN A 41 0.35 -8.85 -1.01
C ASN A 41 0.01 -7.75 -0.02
N ILE A 42 0.47 -6.53 -0.29
CA ILE A 42 0.06 -5.35 0.46
C ILE A 42 -1.19 -4.79 -0.21
N VAL A 43 -2.29 -4.70 0.53
CA VAL A 43 -3.46 -3.93 0.11
C VAL A 43 -3.26 -2.50 0.57
N ALA A 44 -3.13 -1.58 -0.38
CA ALA A 44 -2.89 -0.18 -0.09
C ALA A 44 -3.69 0.73 -1.02
N TRP A 45 -4.03 1.91 -0.52
CA TRP A 45 -4.60 2.98 -1.34
C TRP A 45 -3.51 3.68 -2.15
N CYS A 46 -3.68 3.76 -3.46
CA CYS A 46 -2.80 4.50 -4.33
C CYS A 46 -3.31 5.93 -4.49
N GLU A 47 -2.60 6.94 -3.96
CA GLU A 47 -3.03 8.35 -4.08
C GLU A 47 -3.08 8.82 -5.55
N LEU A 48 -2.17 8.32 -6.38
CA LEU A 48 -2.12 8.64 -7.82
C LEU A 48 -3.37 8.22 -8.59
N ARG A 49 -4.00 7.10 -8.21
CA ARG A 49 -5.19 6.58 -8.90
C ARG A 49 -6.46 6.68 -8.07
N GLN A 50 -6.36 7.16 -6.83
CA GLN A 50 -7.45 7.21 -5.86
C GLN A 50 -8.25 5.89 -5.82
N ALA A 51 -7.53 4.78 -5.73
CA ALA A 51 -8.11 3.44 -5.73
C ALA A 51 -7.27 2.48 -4.90
N ILE A 52 -7.92 1.45 -4.36
CA ILE A 52 -7.24 0.37 -3.64
C ILE A 52 -6.61 -0.59 -4.63
N ARG A 53 -5.33 -0.87 -4.41
CA ARG A 53 -4.53 -1.79 -5.21
C ARG A 53 -3.84 -2.79 -4.30
N ASN A 54 -3.74 -4.01 -4.80
CA ASN A 54 -2.84 -5.01 -4.23
C ASN A 54 -1.45 -4.83 -4.86
N PHE A 55 -0.44 -4.78 -4.00
CA PHE A 55 0.97 -4.70 -4.38
C PHE A 55 1.64 -5.99 -3.92
N ARG A 56 2.04 -6.82 -4.88
CA ARG A 56 2.82 -8.02 -4.59
C ARG A 56 4.20 -7.62 -4.12
N SER A 57 4.59 -8.09 -2.94
CA SER A 57 5.90 -7.81 -2.34
C SER A 57 7.06 -8.36 -3.17
N ASP A 58 6.78 -9.37 -3.99
CA ASP A 58 7.70 -9.92 -4.98
C ASP A 58 8.14 -8.91 -6.06
N ARG A 59 7.30 -7.90 -6.36
CA ARG A 59 7.59 -6.83 -7.34
C ARG A 59 7.93 -5.48 -6.70
N ILE A 60 7.98 -5.43 -5.36
CA ILE A 60 8.40 -4.25 -4.62
C ILE A 60 9.93 -4.28 -4.58
N GLU A 61 10.57 -3.29 -5.20
CA GLU A 61 12.02 -3.17 -5.15
C GLU A 61 12.47 -2.48 -3.87
N ASP A 62 11.75 -1.44 -3.46
CA ASP A 62 12.04 -0.70 -2.24
C ASP A 62 10.74 -0.22 -1.60
N CYS A 63 10.75 -0.13 -0.27
CA CYS A 63 9.62 0.33 0.52
C CYS A 63 10.13 1.13 1.68
N GLN A 64 9.92 2.44 1.64
CA GLN A 64 10.38 3.35 2.68
C GLN A 64 9.21 4.09 3.33
N PRO A 65 9.22 4.24 4.66
CA PRO A 65 8.28 5.13 5.31
C PRO A 65 8.57 6.57 4.87
N THR A 66 7.55 7.27 4.40
CA THR A 66 7.69 8.69 4.00
C THR A 66 7.85 9.62 5.20
N GLY A 67 7.52 9.14 6.40
CA GLY A 67 7.35 9.98 7.59
C GLY A 67 6.11 10.89 7.51
N LEU A 68 5.21 10.66 6.54
CA LEU A 68 3.91 11.33 6.49
C LEU A 68 2.87 10.40 7.10
N TRP A 69 2.14 10.91 8.09
CA TRP A 69 1.02 10.19 8.70
C TRP A 69 -0.30 10.63 8.07
N PHE A 70 -1.23 9.68 7.91
CA PHE A 70 -2.58 9.93 7.43
C PHE A 70 -3.64 9.66 8.51
N LYS A 71 -3.28 9.91 9.78
CA LYS A 71 -4.18 9.70 10.94
C LYS A 71 -5.51 10.41 10.75
N GLY A 72 -6.58 9.63 10.71
CA GLY A 72 -7.96 10.10 10.47
C GLY A 72 -8.48 9.85 9.06
N GLU A 73 -7.61 9.73 8.05
CA GLU A 73 -8.02 9.29 6.70
C GLU A 73 -8.01 7.77 6.56
N GLY A 74 -7.36 7.03 7.47
CA GLY A 74 -7.33 5.57 7.44
C GLY A 74 -8.72 4.93 7.56
N ASP A 75 -9.61 5.55 8.33
CA ASP A 75 -10.99 5.08 8.48
C ASP A 75 -11.78 5.22 7.16
N GLN A 76 -11.60 6.34 6.46
CA GLN A 76 -12.20 6.58 5.15
C GLN A 76 -11.68 5.59 4.10
N LEU A 77 -10.38 5.30 4.09
CA LEU A 77 -9.81 4.29 3.19
C LEU A 77 -10.33 2.90 3.47
N ARG A 78 -10.55 2.59 4.76
CA ARG A 78 -11.13 1.31 5.18
C ARG A 78 -12.59 1.19 4.77
N GLN A 79 -13.36 2.28 4.83
CA GLN A 79 -14.72 2.36 4.28
C GLN A 79 -14.70 2.10 2.77
N VAL A 80 -13.82 2.75 1.99
CA VAL A 80 -13.74 2.49 0.55
C VAL A 80 -13.33 1.06 0.23
N TRP A 81 -12.50 0.44 1.07
CA TRP A 81 -12.15 -0.97 0.93
C TRP A 81 -13.33 -1.91 1.14
N VAL A 82 -14.17 -1.61 2.13
CA VAL A 82 -15.38 -2.39 2.43
C VAL A 82 -16.43 -2.18 1.34
N ASP A 83 -16.64 -0.93 0.91
CA ASP A 83 -17.61 -0.55 -0.13
C ASP A 83 -17.25 -1.16 -1.50
N GLY A 84 -15.96 -1.18 -1.87
CA GLY A 84 -15.49 -1.80 -3.11
C GLY A 84 -15.47 -3.33 -3.13
N TRP A 85 -15.95 -3.99 -2.06
CA TRP A 85 -16.09 -5.44 -1.96
C TRP A 85 -17.54 -5.94 -2.13
N GLU A 86 -18.52 -5.05 -2.32
CA GLU A 86 -19.92 -5.38 -2.67
C GLU A 86 -20.20 -5.43 -4.19
#